data_AF-A0A2B1KUS9-F1
#
_entry.id   AF-A0A2B1KUS9-F1
#
_cell.length_a   1.000
_cell.length_b   1.000
_cell.length_c   1.000
_cell.angle_alpha   90.00
_cell.angle_beta   90.00
_cell.angle_gamma   90.00
#
_symmetry.space_group_name_H-M   'P 1'
#
loop_
_entity.id
_entity.type
_entity.pdbx_description
1 polymer ?
#
loop_
_entity_poly.entity_id
_entity_poly.type
_entity_poly.pdbx_seq_one_letter_code
_entity_poly.pdbx_strand_id
1 'polypeptide(L)'
;MRKWMMIGAMSCLLLTACSTQTDNDTEVQQLKVENDKLQKEVAQLQQEPHKTGPAVNDTKQIQDFKNEVTSIVEKANNTKPVEAKEDNLNTYLAVKKEIDQLDDKIDIIGDQLEADYHAGTITVEQYQIQEREQDILEDQLEQAENALEARFGIND
;
A
#
# COMPACT_ATOMS: atom_id res chain seq x y z
N MET A 1 10.76 -31.28 16.59
CA MET A 1 10.58 -32.69 17.02
C MET A 1 10.71 -33.61 15.80
N ARG A 2 11.41 -34.76 15.99
CA ARG A 2 11.60 -35.91 15.06
C ARG A 2 12.43 -35.59 13.78
N LYS A 3 13.73 -35.92 13.69
CA LYS A 3 14.35 -37.25 13.36
C LYS A 3 13.44 -38.04 12.39
N TRP A 4 13.88 -38.48 11.21
CA TRP A 4 14.66 -39.71 11.03
C TRP A 4 15.51 -39.70 9.74
N MET A 5 16.66 -40.35 9.87
CA MET A 5 17.64 -40.66 8.83
C MET A 5 17.16 -41.77 7.88
N MET A 6 17.72 -41.73 6.68
CA MET A 6 17.66 -42.74 5.62
C MET A 6 18.28 -44.09 6.03
N ILE A 7 17.61 -45.19 5.67
CA ILE A 7 18.17 -46.53 5.39
C ILE A 7 17.23 -47.08 4.29
N GLY A 8 17.63 -47.37 3.05
CA GLY A 8 18.89 -47.90 2.58
C GLY A 8 18.75 -49.41 2.36
N ALA A 9 17.99 -49.83 1.34
CA ALA A 9 17.97 -51.22 0.86
C ALA A 9 18.13 -51.21 -0.66
N MET A 10 19.39 -51.25 -1.06
CA MET A 10 19.88 -51.53 -2.40
C MET A 10 19.48 -52.96 -2.75
N SER A 11 18.62 -53.17 -3.76
CA SER A 11 18.46 -54.47 -4.40
C SER A 11 18.91 -54.36 -5.84
N CYS A 12 19.86 -55.22 -6.16
CA CYS A 12 20.65 -55.27 -7.37
C CYS A 12 19.84 -55.61 -8.62
N LEU A 13 20.28 -54.98 -9.72
CA LEU A 13 20.53 -55.55 -11.04
C LEU A 13 19.43 -56.41 -11.67
N LEU A 14 18.79 -55.85 -12.69
CA LEU A 14 18.74 -56.50 -14.00
C LEU A 14 19.00 -55.46 -15.09
N LEU A 15 20.23 -55.47 -15.59
CA LEU A 15 20.60 -54.88 -16.88
C LEU A 15 19.85 -55.66 -17.97
N THR A 16 18.93 -55.00 -18.65
CA THR A 16 18.47 -55.45 -19.97
C THR A 16 18.71 -54.32 -20.95
N ALA A 17 19.56 -54.60 -21.94
CA ALA A 17 19.91 -53.72 -23.03
C ALA A 17 18.69 -53.44 -23.94
N CYS A 18 18.54 -52.20 -24.38
CA CYS A 18 18.43 -51.79 -25.79
C CYS A 18 17.88 -50.37 -25.93
N SER A 19 18.29 -49.74 -27.03
CA SER A 19 17.71 -48.56 -27.65
C SER A 19 18.19 -47.20 -27.16
N THR A 20 19.10 -46.63 -27.96
CA THR A 20 19.37 -45.19 -28.08
C THR A 20 18.11 -44.45 -28.54
N GLN A 21 17.14 -44.31 -27.66
CA GLN A 21 15.95 -43.48 -27.87
C GLN A 21 15.27 -43.11 -26.54
N THR A 22 16.00 -43.16 -25.42
CA THR A 22 15.45 -43.05 -24.06
C THR A 22 15.70 -41.71 -23.39
N ASP A 23 16.67 -40.92 -23.86
CA ASP A 23 16.99 -39.62 -23.25
C ASP A 23 15.89 -38.58 -23.55
N ASN A 24 15.45 -38.48 -24.80
CA ASN A 24 14.39 -37.55 -25.21
C ASN A 24 13.04 -37.86 -24.54
N ASP A 25 12.68 -39.14 -24.42
CA ASP A 25 11.41 -39.55 -23.80
C ASP A 25 11.41 -39.35 -22.28
N THR A 26 12.58 -39.35 -21.64
CA THR A 26 12.72 -39.10 -20.21
C THR A 26 12.67 -37.60 -19.91
N GLU A 27 13.34 -36.77 -20.72
CA GLU A 27 13.27 -35.30 -20.61
C GLU A 27 11.87 -34.78 -20.92
N VAL A 28 11.20 -35.31 -21.96
CA VAL A 28 9.81 -34.93 -22.30
C VAL A 28 8.84 -35.29 -21.17
N GLN A 29 9.05 -36.44 -20.51
CA GLN A 29 8.24 -36.82 -19.35
C GLN A 29 8.52 -35.95 -18.12
N GLN A 30 9.78 -35.59 -17.85
CA GLN A 30 10.12 -34.67 -16.77
C GLN A 30 9.54 -33.27 -17.00
N LEU A 31 9.67 -32.74 -18.21
CA LEU A 31 9.11 -31.44 -18.60
C LEU A 31 7.59 -31.43 -18.50
N LYS A 32 6.91 -32.54 -18.80
CA LYS A 32 5.46 -32.66 -18.65
C LYS A 32 5.04 -32.66 -17.18
N VAL A 33 5.78 -33.37 -16.32
CA VAL A 33 5.56 -33.34 -14.87
C VAL A 33 5.80 -31.94 -14.30
N GLU A 34 6.83 -31.23 -14.77
CA GLU A 34 7.12 -29.86 -14.35
C GLU A 34 6.04 -28.88 -14.84
N ASN A 35 5.58 -29.01 -16.10
CA ASN A 35 4.46 -28.21 -16.61
C ASN A 35 3.17 -28.47 -15.82
N ASP A 36 2.85 -29.73 -15.54
CA ASP A 36 1.66 -30.09 -14.76
C ASP A 36 1.77 -29.55 -13.32
N LYS A 37 2.97 -29.55 -12.74
CA LYS A 37 3.24 -28.97 -11.42
C LYS A 37 3.08 -27.45 -11.44
N LEU A 38 3.67 -26.78 -12.44
CA LEU A 38 3.55 -25.33 -12.62
C LEU A 38 2.10 -24.92 -12.91
N GLN A 39 1.35 -25.68 -13.70
CA GLN A 39 -0.07 -25.44 -13.93
C GLN A 39 -0.88 -25.60 -12.65
N LYS A 40 -0.52 -26.56 -11.79
CA LYS A 40 -1.13 -26.72 -10.46
C LYS A 40 -0.78 -25.58 -9.52
N GLU A 41 0.45 -25.09 -9.57
CA GLU A 41 0.94 -23.97 -8.76
C GLU A 41 0.28 -22.66 -9.22
N VAL A 42 0.18 -22.41 -10.52
CA VAL A 42 -0.59 -21.30 -11.10
C VAL A 42 -2.07 -21.41 -10.73
N ALA A 43 -2.68 -22.60 -10.80
CA ALA A 43 -4.06 -22.80 -10.40
C ALA A 43 -4.26 -22.61 -8.88
N GLN A 44 -3.28 -22.96 -8.04
CA GLN A 44 -3.32 -22.68 -6.60
C GLN A 44 -3.14 -21.20 -6.28
N LEU A 45 -2.26 -20.50 -6.99
CA LEU A 45 -2.10 -19.04 -6.87
C LEU A 45 -3.33 -18.28 -7.36
N GLN A 46 -4.04 -18.80 -8.37
CA GLN A 46 -5.32 -18.26 -8.84
C GLN A 46 -6.52 -18.65 -7.96
N GLN A 47 -6.36 -19.69 -7.12
CA GLN A 47 -7.38 -20.17 -6.18
C GLN A 47 -7.15 -19.71 -4.75
N GLU A 48 -5.99 -19.12 -4.42
CA GLU A 48 -5.90 -18.30 -3.23
C GLU A 48 -6.99 -17.24 -3.38
N PRO A 49 -7.99 -17.20 -2.48
CA PRO A 49 -8.88 -16.09 -2.46
C PRO A 49 -7.99 -14.91 -2.10
N HIS A 50 -7.58 -14.11 -3.10
CA HIS A 50 -7.44 -12.69 -2.89
C HIS A 50 -8.81 -12.29 -2.36
N LYS A 51 -8.93 -12.30 -1.03
CA LYS A 51 -10.08 -11.72 -0.37
C LYS A 51 -9.96 -10.26 -0.73
N THR A 52 -10.59 -9.89 -1.85
CA THR A 52 -11.21 -8.59 -1.98
C THR A 52 -12.16 -8.58 -0.80
N GLY A 53 -11.66 -8.03 0.31
CA GLY A 53 -12.54 -7.66 1.38
C GLY A 53 -13.55 -6.67 0.81
N PRO A 54 -14.61 -6.34 1.55
CA PRO A 54 -15.12 -4.99 1.42
C PRO A 54 -13.92 -4.03 1.46
N ALA A 55 -13.96 -2.88 0.79
CA ALA A 55 -13.02 -1.80 1.09
C ALA A 55 -13.19 -1.49 2.59
N VAL A 56 -12.44 -2.16 3.47
CA VAL A 56 -12.68 -2.14 4.94
C VAL A 56 -12.05 -0.89 5.56
N ASN A 57 -11.55 0.03 4.74
CA ASN A 57 -11.08 1.33 5.20
C ASN A 57 -11.36 2.41 4.15
N ASP A 58 -12.15 3.45 4.42
CA ASP A 58 -13.51 3.46 4.94
C ASP A 58 -14.07 4.80 4.41
N THR A 59 -15.27 4.84 3.81
CA THR A 59 -15.89 6.14 3.50
C THR A 59 -15.89 7.04 4.73
N LYS A 60 -15.99 6.44 5.93
CA LYS A 60 -15.86 7.13 7.21
C LYS A 60 -14.49 7.79 7.42
N GLN A 61 -13.38 7.11 7.15
CA GLN A 61 -12.04 7.68 7.37
C GLN A 61 -11.82 8.91 6.48
N ILE A 62 -12.19 8.82 5.20
CA ILE A 62 -12.12 9.98 4.30
C ILE A 62 -13.08 11.10 4.73
N GLN A 63 -14.28 10.77 5.22
CA GLN A 63 -15.17 11.80 5.77
C GLN A 63 -14.60 12.46 7.03
N ASP A 64 -13.93 11.70 7.90
CA ASP A 64 -13.26 12.23 9.09
C ASP A 64 -12.16 13.21 8.67
N PHE A 65 -11.30 12.85 7.70
CA PHE A 65 -10.31 13.77 7.14
C PHE A 65 -10.93 14.99 6.47
N LYS A 66 -12.00 14.84 5.68
CA LYS A 66 -12.74 15.99 5.09
C LYS A 66 -13.20 16.97 6.17
N ASN A 67 -13.68 16.48 7.31
CA ASN A 67 -14.10 17.32 8.43
C ASN A 67 -12.91 17.98 9.12
N GLU A 68 -11.83 17.25 9.35
CA GLU A 68 -10.59 17.79 9.95
C GLU A 68 -9.97 18.88 9.06
N VAL A 69 -9.84 18.63 7.76
CA VAL A 69 -9.35 19.60 6.76
C VAL A 69 -10.25 20.83 6.75
N THR A 70 -11.57 20.67 6.67
CA THR A 70 -12.50 21.81 6.71
C THR A 70 -12.29 22.66 7.97
N SER A 71 -12.13 22.01 9.13
CA SER A 71 -11.93 22.71 10.39
C SER A 71 -10.59 23.47 10.45
N ILE A 72 -9.51 22.86 9.97
CA ILE A 72 -8.18 23.49 9.94
C ILE A 72 -8.13 24.61 8.91
N VAL A 73 -8.72 24.43 7.73
CA VAL A 73 -8.86 25.47 6.70
C VAL A 73 -9.63 26.68 7.26
N GLU A 74 -10.76 26.45 7.94
CA GLU A 74 -11.51 27.51 8.61
C GLU A 74 -10.68 28.21 9.69
N LYS A 75 -9.93 27.45 10.49
CA LYS A 75 -9.05 28.01 11.52
C LYS A 75 -7.94 28.86 10.92
N ALA A 76 -7.22 28.37 9.91
CA ALA A 76 -6.20 29.12 9.19
C ALA A 76 -6.78 30.41 8.59
N ASN A 77 -7.94 30.31 7.94
CA ASN A 77 -8.64 31.44 7.34
C ASN A 77 -9.17 32.47 8.34
N ASN A 78 -9.35 32.11 9.62
CA ASN A 78 -9.82 33.03 10.66
C ASN A 78 -8.69 33.54 11.56
N THR A 79 -7.52 32.92 11.51
CA THR A 79 -6.35 33.34 12.28
C THR A 79 -5.81 34.65 11.72
N LYS A 80 -5.47 35.60 12.60
CA LYS A 80 -5.04 36.95 12.24
C LYS A 80 -3.76 37.32 12.99
N PRO A 81 -2.91 38.17 12.39
CA PRO A 81 -1.80 38.78 13.11
C PRO A 81 -2.32 39.61 14.29
N VAL A 82 -1.66 39.48 15.44
CA VAL A 82 -1.70 40.36 16.60
C VAL A 82 -0.64 41.48 16.49
N GLU A 83 -0.71 42.48 17.36
CA GLU A 83 0.17 43.67 17.27
C GLU A 83 1.65 43.37 17.56
N ALA A 84 1.92 42.39 18.43
CA ALA A 84 3.28 41.99 18.80
C ALA A 84 3.86 40.99 17.79
N LYS A 85 5.02 41.30 17.22
CA LYS A 85 5.65 40.49 16.17
C LYS A 85 6.02 39.06 16.61
N GLU A 86 6.48 38.89 17.84
CA GLU A 86 6.85 37.56 18.37
C GLU A 86 5.60 36.69 18.57
N ASP A 87 4.51 37.29 19.06
CA ASP A 87 3.23 36.61 19.20
C ASP A 87 2.62 36.25 17.82
N ASN A 88 2.94 37.00 16.76
CA ASN A 88 2.56 36.65 15.38
C ASN A 88 3.23 35.37 14.91
N LEU A 89 4.55 35.25 15.08
CA LEU A 89 5.28 34.06 14.66
C LEU A 89 4.78 32.83 15.42
N ASN A 90 4.60 32.94 16.73
CA ASN A 90 4.08 31.85 17.55
C ASN A 90 2.65 31.45 17.14
N THR A 91 1.80 32.43 16.82
CA THR A 91 0.43 32.17 16.34
C THR A 91 0.43 31.47 14.99
N TYR A 92 1.27 31.91 14.05
CA TYR A 92 1.47 31.25 12.76
C TYR A 92 1.94 29.81 12.94
N LEU A 93 3.04 29.59 13.65
CA LEU A 93 3.66 28.27 13.84
C LEU A 93 2.69 27.28 14.52
N ALA A 94 1.82 27.77 15.40
CA ALA A 94 0.82 26.91 16.04
C ALA A 94 -0.20 26.36 15.02
N VAL A 95 -0.67 27.19 14.09
CA VAL A 95 -1.61 26.74 13.05
C VAL A 95 -0.89 25.92 11.97
N LYS A 96 0.29 26.35 11.52
CA LYS A 96 1.12 25.60 10.56
C LYS A 96 1.37 24.18 11.04
N LYS A 97 1.75 24.02 12.31
CA LYS A 97 1.95 22.70 12.93
C LYS A 97 0.71 21.81 12.87
N GLU A 98 -0.49 22.37 13.01
CA GLU A 98 -1.72 21.59 12.91
C GLU A 98 -2.03 21.17 11.47
N ILE A 99 -1.69 22.01 10.49
CA ILE A 99 -1.73 21.67 9.05
C ILE A 99 -0.76 20.52 8.77
N ASP A 100 0.52 20.70 9.11
CA ASP A 100 1.58 19.68 8.92
C ASP A 100 1.19 18.34 9.56
N GLN A 101 0.63 18.37 10.78
CA GLN A 101 0.20 17.15 11.48
C GLN A 101 -0.99 16.44 10.84
N LEU A 102 -1.84 17.16 10.10
CA LEU A 102 -2.94 16.55 9.37
C LEU A 102 -2.45 16.01 8.04
N ASP A 103 -1.58 16.74 7.35
CA ASP A 103 -0.89 16.33 6.13
C ASP A 103 -0.13 15.00 6.35
N ASP A 104 0.73 14.95 7.37
CA ASP A 104 1.45 13.73 7.79
C ASP A 104 0.54 12.52 8.01
N LYS A 105 -0.69 12.74 8.51
CA LYS A 105 -1.66 11.64 8.72
C LYS A 105 -2.26 11.17 7.42
N ILE A 106 -2.51 12.07 6.46
CA ILE A 106 -3.05 11.72 5.15
C ILE A 106 -2.00 10.90 4.39
N ASP A 107 -0.73 11.33 4.42
CA ASP A 107 0.42 10.59 3.88
C ASP A 107 0.50 9.15 4.38
N ILE A 108 0.43 8.96 5.71
CA ILE A 108 0.47 7.63 6.33
C ILE A 108 -0.66 6.73 5.82
N ILE A 109 -1.84 7.29 5.57
CA ILE A 109 -2.97 6.54 5.02
C ILE A 109 -2.78 6.30 3.52
N GLY A 110 -2.17 7.22 2.78
CA GLY A 110 -1.73 7.01 1.39
C GLY A 110 -0.79 5.81 1.26
N ASP A 111 0.22 5.73 2.14
CA ASP A 111 1.13 4.58 2.21
C ASP A 111 0.38 3.26 2.46
N GLN A 112 -0.61 3.27 3.35
CA GLN A 112 -1.42 2.10 3.64
C GLN A 112 -2.33 1.73 2.45
N LEU A 113 -2.89 2.71 1.76
CA LEU A 113 -3.69 2.52 0.55
C LEU A 113 -2.86 1.87 -0.56
N GLU A 114 -1.62 2.33 -0.77
CA GLU A 114 -0.68 1.72 -1.71
C GLU A 114 -0.36 0.27 -1.32
N ALA A 115 -0.08 0.03 -0.03
CA ALA A 115 0.18 -1.32 0.47
C ALA A 115 -1.01 -2.27 0.26
N ASP A 116 -2.24 -1.80 0.49
CA ASP A 116 -3.47 -2.55 0.27
C ASP A 116 -3.68 -2.88 -1.21
N TYR A 117 -3.38 -1.93 -2.10
CA TYR A 117 -3.41 -2.16 -3.55
C TYR A 117 -2.41 -3.23 -3.97
N HIS A 118 -1.14 -3.14 -3.52
CA HIS A 118 -0.11 -4.13 -3.83
C HIS A 118 -0.41 -5.51 -3.24
N ALA A 119 -1.09 -5.57 -2.11
CA ALA A 119 -1.57 -6.81 -1.50
C ALA A 119 -2.78 -7.42 -2.23
N GLY A 120 -3.39 -6.68 -3.16
CA GLY A 120 -4.60 -7.10 -3.88
C GLY A 120 -5.84 -7.15 -3.00
N THR A 121 -5.85 -6.43 -1.87
CA THR A 121 -7.00 -6.36 -0.96
C THR A 121 -8.07 -5.39 -1.47
N ILE A 122 -7.66 -4.40 -2.27
CA ILE A 122 -8.53 -3.44 -2.98
C ILE A 122 -8.32 -3.51 -4.50
N THR A 123 -9.31 -3.03 -5.26
CA THR A 123 -9.20 -2.91 -6.72
C THR A 123 -8.48 -1.63 -7.13
N VAL A 124 -7.97 -1.59 -8.37
CA VAL A 124 -7.38 -0.36 -8.95
C VAL A 124 -8.37 0.81 -8.96
N GLU A 125 -9.66 0.55 -9.16
CA GLU A 125 -10.69 1.60 -9.12
C GLU A 125 -10.87 2.16 -7.72
N GLN A 126 -10.88 1.31 -6.69
CA GLN A 126 -10.95 1.74 -5.29
C GLN A 126 -9.72 2.54 -4.88
N TYR A 127 -8.53 2.10 -5.29
CA TYR A 127 -7.28 2.82 -5.10
C TYR A 127 -7.35 4.23 -5.72
N GLN A 128 -7.67 4.34 -7.01
CA GLN A 128 -7.72 5.62 -7.73
C GLN A 128 -8.78 6.60 -7.22
N ILE A 129 -9.87 6.09 -6.66
CA ILE A 129 -10.89 6.94 -6.03
C ILE A 129 -10.33 7.54 -4.74
N GLN A 130 -9.72 6.72 -3.88
CA GLN A 130 -9.21 7.17 -2.59
C GLN A 130 -7.99 8.08 -2.75
N GLU A 131 -7.05 7.72 -3.63
CA GLU A 131 -5.88 8.54 -3.99
C GLU A 131 -6.32 9.95 -4.42
N ARG A 132 -7.26 10.05 -5.35
CA ARG A 132 -7.81 11.36 -5.77
C ARG A 132 -8.47 12.13 -4.63
N GLU A 133 -9.13 11.44 -3.70
CA GLU A 133 -9.74 12.12 -2.56
C GLU A 133 -8.68 12.64 -1.57
N GLN A 134 -7.55 11.96 -1.41
CA GLN A 134 -6.41 12.39 -0.60
C GLN A 134 -5.69 13.59 -1.25
N ASP A 135 -5.39 13.53 -2.56
CA ASP A 135 -4.79 14.65 -3.30
C ASP A 135 -5.60 15.96 -3.10
N ILE A 136 -6.93 15.87 -3.19
CA ILE A 136 -7.82 17.03 -3.02
C ILE A 136 -7.76 17.61 -1.60
N LEU A 137 -7.47 16.78 -0.59
CA LEU A 137 -7.36 17.20 0.80
C LEU A 137 -6.00 17.85 1.06
N GLU A 138 -4.92 17.27 0.57
CA GLU A 138 -3.57 17.83 0.61
C GLU A 138 -3.51 19.19 -0.11
N ASP A 139 -4.08 19.28 -1.31
CA ASP A 139 -4.21 20.55 -2.05
C ASP A 139 -4.92 21.65 -1.24
N GLN A 140 -5.90 21.28 -0.41
CA GLN A 140 -6.61 22.24 0.45
C GLN A 140 -5.77 22.67 1.65
N LEU A 141 -4.97 21.77 2.21
CA LEU A 141 -4.04 22.06 3.29
C LEU A 141 -2.93 23.00 2.79
N GLU A 142 -2.33 22.70 1.64
CA GLU A 142 -1.32 23.55 1.00
C GLU A 142 -1.88 24.96 0.71
N GLN A 143 -3.10 25.05 0.18
CA GLN A 143 -3.76 26.34 -0.06
C GLN A 143 -4.02 27.12 1.25
N ALA A 144 -4.40 26.43 2.32
CA ALA A 144 -4.62 27.05 3.62
C ALA A 144 -3.32 27.55 4.25
N GLU A 145 -2.24 26.79 4.14
CA GLU A 145 -0.91 27.19 4.58
C GLU A 145 -0.40 28.42 3.82
N ASN A 146 -0.42 28.37 2.48
CA ASN A 146 -0.05 29.50 1.63
C ASN A 146 -0.84 30.78 1.97
N ALA A 147 -2.15 30.65 2.23
CA ALA A 147 -2.98 31.78 2.62
C ALA A 147 -2.66 32.30 4.03
N LEU A 148 -2.29 31.41 4.96
CA LEU A 148 -1.85 31.75 6.30
C LEU A 148 -0.52 32.52 6.25
N GLU A 149 0.45 32.01 5.51
CA GLU A 149 1.76 32.65 5.30
C GLU A 149 1.64 34.05 4.73
N ALA A 150 0.89 34.18 3.63
CA ALA A 150 0.63 35.47 2.99
C ALA A 150 0.01 36.49 3.97
N ARG A 151 -0.88 36.03 4.84
CA ARG A 151 -1.55 36.88 5.84
C ARG A 151 -0.61 37.30 6.98
N PHE A 152 0.29 36.43 7.38
CA PHE A 152 1.31 36.74 8.39
C PHE A 152 2.53 37.46 7.82
N GLY A 153 2.64 37.56 6.49
CA GLY A 153 3.77 38.17 5.80
C GLY A 153 5.05 37.33 5.92
N ILE A 154 4.88 36.01 6.01
CA ILE A 154 5.96 35.03 6.07
C ILE A 154 6.16 34.48 4.67
N ASN A 155 7.42 34.35 4.24
CA ASN A 155 7.82 33.53 3.11
C ASN A 155 8.68 32.43 3.72
N ASP A 156 8.16 31.21 3.76
CA ASP A 156 8.92 29.99 4.08
C ASP A 156 9.52 29.43 2.76
#